data_AF-A0A7J7JEA8-F1
#
_entry.id   AF-A0A7J7JEA8-F1
#
_cell.length_a   1.000
_cell.length_b   1.000
_cell.length_c   1.000
_cell.angle_alpha   90.00
_cell.angle_beta   90.00
_cell.angle_gamma   90.00
#
_symmetry.space_group_name_H-M   'P 1'
#
loop_
_entity.id
_entity.type
_entity.pdbx_description
1 polymer ?
#
loop_
_entity_poly.entity_id
_entity_poly.type
_entity_poly.pdbx_seq_one_letter_code
_entity_poly.pdbx_strand_id
1 'polypeptide(L)'
;MLNKIYVEKFEEMFMTQYETCHRLDATKRRNVSKLFAHLLHTDAISWSVLQVIKMNEDDTTSSSRIFVKQLFLEIAEYKGLPKFNERLKDETLQGYFEGIMPKDHPKKTRFAINFFTSIGLVVFAHHFGSSSADSDIATDSDSSSDSE
;
A
#
# COMPACT_ATOMS: atom_id res chain seq x y z
N MET A 1 -6.09 -17.75 -26.21
CA MET A 1 -5.43 -16.73 -25.37
C MET A 1 -6.47 -15.70 -24.99
N LEU A 2 -6.50 -15.22 -23.74
CA LEU A 2 -7.32 -14.06 -23.37
C LEU A 2 -6.91 -12.86 -24.23
N ASN A 3 -7.89 -12.05 -24.65
CA ASN A 3 -7.61 -10.86 -25.44
C ASN A 3 -6.94 -9.79 -24.55
N LYS A 4 -5.76 -9.31 -24.97
CA LYS A 4 -4.97 -8.29 -24.25
C LYS A 4 -5.76 -7.02 -23.95
N ILE A 5 -6.75 -6.70 -24.80
CA ILE A 5 -7.65 -5.56 -24.60
C ILE A 5 -8.34 -5.60 -23.23
N TYR A 6 -8.68 -6.78 -22.71
CA TYR A 6 -9.34 -6.86 -21.39
C TYR A 6 -8.37 -6.54 -20.25
N VAL A 7 -7.10 -6.95 -20.35
CA VAL A 7 -6.08 -6.65 -19.34
C VAL A 7 -5.92 -5.13 -19.21
N GLU A 8 -5.72 -4.45 -20.34
CA GLU A 8 -5.60 -2.98 -20.40
C GLU A 8 -6.84 -2.29 -19.79
N LYS A 9 -8.04 -2.80 -20.08
CA LYS A 9 -9.28 -2.24 -19.52
C LYS A 9 -9.41 -2.45 -18.01
N PHE A 10 -8.93 -3.57 -17.47
CA PHE A 10 -8.89 -3.77 -16.02
C PHE A 10 -7.83 -2.88 -15.36
N GLU A 11 -6.70 -2.63 -16.02
CA GLU A 11 -5.66 -1.70 -15.55
C GLU A 11 -6.17 -0.25 -15.52
N GLU A 12 -6.82 0.21 -16.60
CA GLU A 12 -7.52 1.51 -16.65
C GLU A 12 -8.58 1.63 -15.54
N MET A 13 -9.34 0.55 -15.33
CA MET A 13 -10.37 0.52 -14.30
C MET A 13 -9.76 0.59 -12.90
N PHE A 14 -8.61 -0.04 -12.64
CA PHE A 14 -7.93 0.08 -11.34
C PHE A 14 -7.64 1.53 -11.01
N MET A 15 -7.02 2.26 -11.94
CA MET A 15 -6.66 3.67 -11.77
C MET A 15 -7.90 4.51 -11.47
N THR A 16 -8.95 4.36 -12.29
CA THR A 16 -10.21 5.09 -12.12
C THR A 16 -10.88 4.79 -10.77
N GLN A 17 -10.89 3.51 -10.35
CA GLN A 17 -11.51 3.10 -9.09
C GLN A 17 -10.72 3.61 -7.87
N TYR A 18 -9.40 3.68 -7.95
CA TYR A 18 -8.58 4.26 -6.89
C TYR A 18 -8.84 5.76 -6.76
N GLU A 19 -8.79 6.52 -7.85
CA GLU A 19 -9.00 7.98 -7.85
C GLU A 19 -10.41 8.36 -7.34
N THR A 20 -11.41 7.55 -7.68
CA THR A 20 -12.81 7.79 -7.30
C THR A 20 -13.28 6.98 -6.09
N CYS A 21 -12.39 6.30 -5.36
CA CYS A 21 -12.73 5.39 -4.26
C CYS A 21 -13.51 6.05 -3.11
N HIS A 22 -13.41 7.38 -2.98
CA HIS A 22 -14.13 8.18 -2.00
C HIS A 22 -15.64 8.25 -2.27
N ARG A 23 -16.07 7.97 -3.51
CA ARG A 23 -17.49 7.90 -3.91
C ARG A 23 -18.12 6.53 -3.63
N LEU A 24 -17.30 5.53 -3.30
CA LEU A 24 -17.77 4.19 -2.99
C LEU A 24 -18.19 4.10 -1.52
N ASP A 25 -19.31 3.44 -1.26
CA ASP A 25 -19.65 2.98 0.08
C ASP A 25 -18.65 1.91 0.57
N ALA A 26 -18.66 1.64 1.88
CA ALA A 26 -17.68 0.75 2.50
C ALA A 26 -17.68 -0.66 1.93
N THR A 27 -18.86 -1.22 1.65
CA THR A 27 -19.01 -2.58 1.12
C THR A 27 -18.49 -2.66 -0.31
N LYS A 28 -18.87 -1.72 -1.17
CA LYS A 28 -18.37 -1.66 -2.55
C LYS A 28 -16.86 -1.45 -2.59
N ARG A 29 -16.33 -0.52 -1.79
CA ARG A 29 -14.88 -0.29 -1.71
C ARG A 29 -14.14 -1.57 -1.34
N ARG A 30 -14.62 -2.32 -0.33
CA ARG A 30 -14.04 -3.60 0.06
C ARG A 30 -14.06 -4.63 -1.08
N ASN A 31 -15.19 -4.75 -1.77
CA ASN A 31 -15.33 -5.70 -2.88
C ASN A 31 -14.43 -5.36 -4.07
N VAL A 32 -14.31 -4.08 -4.41
CA VAL A 32 -13.42 -3.60 -5.48
C VAL A 32 -11.95 -3.84 -5.10
N SER A 33 -11.54 -3.53 -3.87
CA SER A 33 -10.18 -3.83 -3.40
C SER A 33 -9.88 -5.34 -3.47
N LYS A 34 -10.83 -6.20 -3.09
CA LYS A 34 -10.69 -7.67 -3.20
C LYS A 34 -10.53 -8.15 -4.64
N LEU A 35 -11.34 -7.63 -5.56
CA LEU A 35 -11.23 -7.96 -6.98
C LEU A 35 -9.83 -7.66 -7.51
N PHE A 36 -9.32 -6.45 -7.27
CA PHE A 36 -8.00 -6.07 -7.76
C PHE A 36 -6.85 -6.76 -7.02
N ALA A 37 -7.00 -7.06 -5.72
CA ALA A 37 -6.07 -7.93 -5.01
C ALA A 37 -6.02 -9.33 -5.66
N HIS A 38 -7.17 -9.84 -6.12
CA HIS A 38 -7.23 -11.11 -6.84
C HIS A 38 -6.45 -11.05 -8.16
N LEU A 39 -6.70 -10.01 -8.96
CA LEU A 39 -6.04 -9.83 -10.26
C LEU A 39 -4.53 -9.63 -10.12
N LEU A 40 -4.07 -8.87 -9.13
CA LEU A 40 -2.64 -8.64 -8.90
C LEU A 40 -1.91 -9.89 -8.41
N HIS A 41 -2.49 -10.66 -7.47
CA HIS A 41 -1.77 -11.81 -6.95
C HIS A 41 -1.71 -12.99 -7.91
N THR A 42 -2.63 -13.06 -8.87
CA THR A 42 -2.64 -14.05 -9.96
C THR A 42 -1.83 -13.58 -11.17
N ASP A 43 -1.20 -12.39 -11.09
CA ASP A 43 -0.48 -11.73 -12.18
C ASP A 43 -1.33 -11.59 -13.47
N ALA A 44 -2.65 -11.41 -13.30
CA ALA A 44 -3.61 -11.20 -14.38
C ALA A 44 -3.63 -9.76 -14.90
N ILE A 45 -3.15 -8.82 -14.09
CA ILE A 45 -2.84 -7.42 -14.47
C ILE A 45 -1.45 -7.05 -13.97
N SER A 46 -0.81 -6.07 -14.61
CA SER A 46 0.50 -5.58 -14.23
C SER A 46 0.48 -4.88 -12.87
N TRP A 47 1.56 -5.05 -12.10
CA TRP A 47 1.79 -4.31 -10.85
C TRP A 47 2.03 -2.80 -11.08
N SER A 48 2.27 -2.39 -12.33
CA SER A 48 2.42 -0.97 -12.71
C SER A 48 1.18 -0.13 -12.38
N VAL A 49 -0.01 -0.75 -12.27
CA VAL A 49 -1.23 -0.04 -11.84
C VAL A 49 -1.09 0.61 -10.47
N LEU A 50 -0.19 0.13 -9.62
CA LEU A 50 0.05 0.67 -8.29
C LEU A 50 0.75 2.04 -8.30
N GLN A 51 1.33 2.47 -9.43
CA GLN A 51 1.97 3.78 -9.57
C GLN A 51 1.01 4.96 -9.37
N VAL A 52 -0.31 4.75 -9.52
CA VAL A 52 -1.32 5.76 -9.23
C VAL A 52 -1.41 6.08 -7.73
N ILE A 53 -0.93 5.19 -6.86
CA ILE A 53 -1.00 5.33 -5.41
C ILE A 53 0.17 6.20 -4.93
N LYS A 54 -0.15 7.33 -4.31
CA LYS A 54 0.80 8.22 -3.63
C LYS A 54 0.51 8.21 -2.13
N MET A 55 1.26 7.44 -1.34
CA MET A 55 1.04 7.29 0.09
C MET A 55 1.70 8.42 0.88
N ASN A 56 1.03 9.57 0.92
CA ASN A 56 1.41 10.68 1.78
C ASN A 56 0.17 11.44 2.29
N GLU A 57 0.38 12.39 3.19
CA GLU A 57 -0.70 13.15 3.83
C GLU A 57 -1.49 14.02 2.84
N ASP A 58 -0.81 14.60 1.85
CA ASP A 58 -1.38 15.58 0.92
C ASP A 58 -2.15 14.92 -0.23
N ASP A 59 -1.66 13.77 -0.71
CA ASP A 59 -2.22 13.05 -1.86
C ASP A 59 -3.22 11.94 -1.46
N THR A 60 -3.40 11.65 -0.16
CA THR A 60 -4.37 10.63 0.30
C THR A 60 -5.51 11.18 1.13
N THR A 61 -6.71 10.66 0.85
CA THR A 61 -7.89 10.79 1.71
C THR A 61 -8.07 9.56 2.60
N SER A 62 -8.89 9.67 3.64
CA SER A 62 -9.27 8.50 4.48
C SER A 62 -9.81 7.33 3.65
N SER A 63 -10.62 7.61 2.63
CA SER A 63 -11.16 6.57 1.74
C SER A 63 -10.09 5.87 0.91
N SER A 64 -9.12 6.62 0.39
CA SER A 64 -7.98 6.04 -0.35
C SER A 64 -7.09 5.19 0.56
N ARG A 65 -6.83 5.64 1.81
CA ARG A 65 -6.09 4.85 2.80
C ARG A 65 -6.80 3.54 3.15
N ILE A 66 -8.12 3.56 3.30
CA ILE A 66 -8.92 2.34 3.52
C ILE A 66 -8.83 1.40 2.31
N PHE A 67 -8.88 1.95 1.08
CA PHE A 67 -8.72 1.15 -0.14
C PHE A 67 -7.36 0.46 -0.18
N VAL A 68 -6.26 1.19 0.03
CA VAL A 68 -4.90 0.63 0.00
C VAL A 68 -4.71 -0.40 1.12
N LYS A 69 -5.21 -0.11 2.33
CA LYS A 69 -5.20 -1.06 3.44
C LYS A 69 -5.87 -2.37 3.03
N GLN A 70 -7.09 -2.31 2.48
CA GLN A 70 -7.81 -3.51 2.08
C GLN A 70 -7.08 -4.24 0.96
N LEU A 71 -6.58 -3.53 -0.05
CA LEU A 71 -5.88 -4.11 -1.20
C LEU A 71 -4.67 -4.92 -0.75
N PHE A 72 -3.78 -4.32 0.06
CA PHE A 72 -2.55 -4.95 0.49
C PHE A 72 -2.78 -6.11 1.46
N LEU A 73 -3.75 -6.00 2.38
CA LEU A 73 -4.10 -7.08 3.28
C LEU A 73 -4.70 -8.28 2.54
N GLU A 74 -5.53 -8.06 1.52
CA GLU A 74 -6.09 -9.15 0.72
C GLU A 74 -5.01 -9.84 -0.15
N ILE A 75 -4.07 -9.09 -0.72
CA ILE A 75 -2.93 -9.69 -1.45
C ILE A 75 -2.09 -10.55 -0.50
N ALA A 76 -1.81 -10.04 0.71
CA ALA A 76 -1.08 -10.77 1.74
C ALA A 76 -1.80 -12.05 2.17
N GLU A 77 -3.12 -12.00 2.29
CA GLU A 77 -3.96 -13.17 2.60
C GLU A 77 -3.89 -14.22 1.48
N TYR A 78 -4.02 -13.80 0.22
CA TYR A 78 -4.00 -14.73 -0.93
C TYR A 78 -2.63 -15.38 -1.16
N LYS A 79 -1.53 -14.62 -1.07
CA LYS A 79 -0.18 -15.15 -1.31
C LYS A 79 0.45 -15.79 -0.06
N GLY A 80 0.01 -15.37 1.13
CA GLY A 80 0.73 -15.54 2.38
C GLY A 80 1.83 -14.48 2.56
N LEU A 81 2.03 -14.03 3.79
CA LEU A 81 2.99 -12.97 4.15
C LEU A 81 4.43 -13.22 3.64
N PRO A 82 5.02 -14.43 3.75
CA PRO A 82 6.41 -14.65 3.30
C PRO A 82 6.59 -14.38 1.80
N LYS A 83 5.73 -15.00 0.96
CA LYS A 83 5.77 -14.82 -0.50
C LYS A 83 5.44 -13.40 -0.93
N PHE A 84 4.53 -12.76 -0.20
CA PHE A 84 4.22 -11.36 -0.47
C PHE A 84 5.42 -10.45 -0.19
N ASN A 85 6.12 -10.65 0.94
CA ASN A 85 7.32 -9.90 1.26
C ASN A 85 8.44 -10.11 0.23
N GLU A 86 8.63 -11.33 -0.27
CA GLU A 86 9.57 -11.61 -1.37
C GLU A 86 9.19 -10.81 -2.63
N ARG A 87 7.90 -10.80 -3.00
CA ARG A 87 7.41 -10.05 -4.16
C ARG A 87 7.61 -8.55 -4.02
N LEU A 88 7.45 -8.00 -2.82
CA LEU A 88 7.65 -6.57 -2.56
C LEU A 88 9.13 -6.16 -2.59
N LYS A 89 10.06 -7.10 -2.46
CA LYS A 89 11.51 -6.89 -2.56
C LYS A 89 12.06 -7.12 -3.98
N ASP A 90 11.22 -7.53 -4.92
CA ASP A 90 11.59 -7.75 -6.31
C ASP A 90 12.08 -6.44 -6.94
N GLU A 91 13.34 -6.40 -7.35
CA GLU A 91 14.00 -5.22 -7.93
C GLU A 91 13.26 -4.69 -9.17
N THR A 92 12.65 -5.60 -9.94
CA THR A 92 11.92 -5.24 -11.18
C THR A 92 10.62 -4.47 -10.91
N LEU A 93 10.08 -4.58 -9.68
CA LEU A 93 8.83 -3.94 -9.28
C LEU A 93 9.05 -2.64 -8.49
N GLN A 94 10.28 -2.33 -8.09
CA GLN A 94 10.56 -1.20 -7.21
C GLN A 94 10.09 0.14 -7.79
N GLY A 95 10.22 0.33 -9.10
CA GLY A 95 9.72 1.52 -9.81
C GLY A 95 8.20 1.69 -9.75
N TYR A 96 7.45 0.63 -9.44
CA TYR A 96 6.00 0.69 -9.25
C TYR A 96 5.60 1.06 -7.82
N PHE A 97 6.54 0.99 -6.87
CA PHE A 97 6.32 1.28 -5.46
C PHE A 97 6.80 2.67 -5.02
N GLU A 98 7.36 3.48 -5.92
CA GLU A 98 7.88 4.82 -5.59
C GLU A 98 6.84 5.73 -4.94
N GLY A 99 5.60 5.71 -5.43
CA GLY A 99 4.51 6.47 -4.82
C GLY A 99 4.02 5.88 -3.50
N ILE A 100 4.16 4.57 -3.31
CA ILE A 100 3.72 3.84 -2.11
C ILE A 100 4.73 4.01 -0.96
N MET A 101 6.01 4.00 -1.28
CA MET A 101 7.12 4.24 -0.34
C MET A 101 7.98 5.39 -0.87
N PRO A 102 7.49 6.63 -0.74
CA PRO A 102 8.22 7.81 -1.22
C PRO A 102 9.54 7.99 -0.46
N LYS A 103 10.62 8.25 -1.21
CA LYS A 103 11.98 8.50 -0.69
C LYS A 103 12.44 9.95 -0.90
N ASP A 104 11.58 10.79 -1.48
CA ASP A 104 11.85 12.19 -1.82
C ASP A 104 11.84 13.11 -0.59
N HIS A 105 10.95 12.87 0.37
CA HIS A 105 10.76 13.75 1.52
C HIS A 105 10.53 12.97 2.83
N PRO A 106 11.31 13.22 3.90
CA PRO A 106 11.24 12.47 5.16
C PRO A 106 9.83 12.39 5.77
N LYS A 107 9.05 13.48 5.70
CA LYS A 107 7.64 13.49 6.17
C LYS A 107 6.76 12.49 5.41
N LYS A 108 6.90 12.41 4.09
CA LYS A 108 6.12 11.47 3.25
C LYS A 108 6.56 10.03 3.54
N THR A 109 7.87 9.80 3.64
CA THR A 109 8.44 8.49 4.00
C THR A 109 7.91 8.01 5.35
N ARG A 110 7.95 8.86 6.40
CA ARG A 110 7.44 8.54 7.73
C ARG A 110 5.94 8.23 7.71
N PHE A 111 5.16 9.00 6.95
CA PHE A 111 3.72 8.74 6.77
C PHE A 111 3.48 7.33 6.20
N ALA A 112 4.18 6.96 5.13
CA ALA A 112 4.05 5.65 4.51
C ALA A 112 4.50 4.51 5.45
N ILE A 113 5.64 4.66 6.12
CA ILE A 113 6.13 3.69 7.13
C ILE A 113 5.08 3.48 8.23
N ASN A 114 4.54 4.56 8.79
CA ASN A 114 3.54 4.49 9.85
C ASN A 114 2.26 3.81 9.36
N PHE A 115 1.81 4.14 8.15
CA PHE A 115 0.65 3.50 7.55
C PHE A 115 0.84 1.99 7.42
N PHE A 116 1.92 1.53 6.78
CA PHE A 116 2.16 0.10 6.55
C PHE A 116 2.45 -0.68 7.84
N THR A 117 3.12 -0.05 8.81
CA THR A 117 3.31 -0.61 10.15
C THR A 117 1.98 -0.80 10.87
N SER A 118 1.08 0.21 10.82
CA SER A 118 -0.22 0.16 11.49
C SER A 118 -1.17 -0.91 10.94
N ILE A 119 -0.95 -1.37 9.71
CA ILE A 119 -1.73 -2.45 9.08
C ILE A 119 -1.00 -3.80 9.15
N GLY A 120 0.13 -3.91 9.85
CA GLY A 120 0.83 -5.18 10.08
C GLY A 120 1.81 -5.60 8.98
N LEU A 121 2.12 -4.71 8.01
CA LEU A 121 3.10 -4.95 6.95
C LEU A 121 4.47 -4.36 7.31
N VAL A 122 4.95 -4.72 8.49
CA VAL A 122 6.17 -4.19 9.11
C VAL A 122 7.41 -4.50 8.26
N VAL A 123 7.55 -5.73 7.76
CA VAL A 123 8.71 -6.12 6.92
C VAL A 123 8.78 -5.27 5.65
N PHE A 124 7.63 -4.98 5.04
CA PHE A 124 7.55 -4.05 3.91
C PHE A 124 7.96 -2.65 4.35
N ALA A 125 7.34 -2.11 5.41
CA ALA A 125 7.64 -0.76 5.89
C ALA A 125 9.14 -0.52 6.16
N HIS A 126 9.80 -1.45 6.86
CA HIS A 126 11.22 -1.30 7.23
C HIS A 126 12.17 -1.54 6.07
N HIS A 127 11.85 -2.42 5.11
CA HIS A 127 12.70 -2.63 3.94
C HIS A 127 12.94 -1.33 3.15
N PHE A 128 11.92 -0.48 3.09
CA PHE A 128 12.01 0.82 2.42
C PHE A 128 12.44 1.96 3.37
N GLY A 129 12.25 1.80 4.68
CA GLY A 129 12.58 2.79 5.70
C GLY A 129 14.03 2.77 6.19
N SER A 130 14.77 1.67 6.00
CA SER A 130 16.15 1.52 6.49
C SER A 130 17.20 2.44 5.83
N SER A 131 16.83 3.24 4.83
CA SER A 131 17.70 4.34 4.36
C SER A 131 17.50 5.66 5.13
N SER A 132 16.48 5.77 5.99
CA SER A 132 16.10 7.03 6.64
C SER A 132 15.74 6.91 8.13
N ALA A 133 15.80 5.72 8.74
CA ALA A 133 15.21 5.43 10.05
C ALA A 133 16.19 5.37 11.24
N ASP A 134 17.48 5.68 11.06
CA ASP A 134 18.47 5.59 12.15
C ASP A 134 18.54 6.81 13.09
N SER A 135 17.65 7.81 13.00
CA SER A 135 17.74 8.99 13.89
C SER A 135 16.66 9.17 14.95
N ASP A 136 15.43 8.64 14.83
CA ASP A 136 14.32 9.13 15.67
C ASP A 136 13.39 8.05 16.30
N ILE A 137 13.82 6.79 16.45
CA ILE A 137 13.07 5.79 17.26
C ILE A 137 13.76 5.60 18.61
N ALA A 138 14.01 6.71 19.30
CA ALA A 138 14.28 6.74 20.72
C ALA A 138 13.52 7.92 21.31
N THR A 139 12.99 7.71 22.52
CA THR A 139 12.23 8.64 23.38
C THR A 139 10.79 8.93 22.97
N ASP A 140 9.90 8.01 23.34
CA ASP A 140 8.73 8.35 24.18
C ASP A 140 8.40 7.14 25.07
N SER A 141 9.28 6.93 26.05
CA SER A 141 9.04 6.12 27.24
C SER A 141 9.33 7.03 28.44
N ASP A 142 8.36 7.08 29.37
CA ASP A 142 8.25 7.92 30.58
C ASP A 142 7.73 9.35 30.31
N SER A 143 6.72 9.91 30.98
CA SER A 143 6.16 9.63 32.32
C SER A 143 4.83 10.40 32.51
N SER A 144 3.85 9.79 33.18
CA SER A 144 3.08 10.42 34.27
C SER A 144 2.29 9.31 34.96
N SER A 145 2.91 8.60 35.91
CA SER A 145 2.86 8.89 37.36
C SER A 145 1.43 9.04 37.88
N ASP A 146 1.06 8.01 38.64
CA ASP A 146 -0.01 8.00 39.64
C ASP A 146 -0.03 9.28 40.47
N SER A 147 -1.22 9.76 40.79
CA SER A 147 -1.49 10.55 41.99
C SER A 147 -2.95 10.32 42.41
N GLU A 148 -3.06 9.62 43.54
CA GLU A 148 -4.11 9.61 44.60
C GLU A 148 -5.58 9.88 44.24
#